data_AF-A0A951XLA0-F1
#
_entry.id   AF-A0A951XLA0-F1
#
_cell.length_a   1.000
_cell.length_b   1.000
_cell.length_c   1.000
_cell.angle_alpha   90.00
_cell.angle_beta   90.00
_cell.angle_gamma   90.00
#
_symmetry.space_group_name_H-M   'P 1'
#
loop_
_entity.id
_entity.type
_entity.pdbx_description
1 polymer ?
#
loop_
_entity_poly.entity_id
_entity_poly.type
_entity_poly.pdbx_seq_one_letter_code
_entity_poly.pdbx_strand_id
1 'polypeptide(L)'
;MGIFSNILAKLGFGKAEAAEKPAPAAASAAPAQAAPAAPAAISVVDVVGQLEAMAKKHPEKLNWKVSIVDLMKLLGLDSSLAARKELATELGCPAAKMGDSAQMNMWLHKTVLQKLADNGGNIPAELL
;
A
#
# COMPACT_ATOMS: atom_id res chain seq x y z
N MET A 1 8.16 -7.66 -14.29
CA MET A 1 7.15 -7.03 -13.40
C MET A 1 7.91 -6.28 -12.35
N GLY A 2 7.65 -4.99 -12.22
CA GLY A 2 8.39 -4.11 -11.31
C GLY A 2 8.18 -4.41 -9.84
N ILE A 3 9.12 -4.01 -9.00
CA ILE A 3 8.96 -4.07 -7.54
C ILE A 3 7.82 -3.15 -7.11
N PHE A 4 7.71 -1.96 -7.69
CA PHE A 4 6.61 -1.04 -7.40
C PHE A 4 5.27 -1.63 -7.82
N SER A 5 5.20 -2.27 -8.99
CA SER A 5 3.99 -2.97 -9.43
C SER A 5 3.57 -4.08 -8.48
N ASN A 6 4.53 -4.80 -7.88
CA ASN A 6 4.24 -5.80 -6.85
C ASN A 6 3.70 -5.17 -5.56
N ILE A 7 4.22 -4.02 -5.15
CA ILE A 7 3.71 -3.25 -4.01
C ILE A 7 2.25 -2.85 -4.25
N LEU A 8 1.95 -2.29 -5.42
CA LEU A 8 0.59 -1.94 -5.84
C LEU A 8 -0.36 -3.15 -5.79
N ALA A 9 0.06 -4.28 -6.37
CA ALA A 9 -0.73 -5.50 -6.39
C ALA A 9 -0.99 -6.06 -4.98
N LYS A 10 -0.02 -5.98 -4.07
CA LYS A 10 -0.14 -6.41 -2.67
C LYS A 10 -1.09 -5.54 -1.86
N LEU A 11 -1.11 -4.24 -2.15
CA LEU A 11 -2.03 -3.27 -1.54
C LEU A 11 -3.41 -3.28 -2.20
N GLY A 12 -3.57 -4.00 -3.31
CA GLY A 12 -4.86 -4.17 -3.98
C GLY A 12 -5.20 -3.05 -4.97
N PHE A 13 -4.23 -2.22 -5.37
CA PHE A 13 -4.40 -1.33 -6.51
C PHE A 13 -4.62 -2.18 -7.77
N GLY A 14 -5.81 -2.07 -8.36
CA GLY A 14 -6.25 -2.89 -9.50
C GLY A 14 -7.16 -4.08 -9.15
N LYS A 15 -7.49 -4.28 -7.87
CA LYS A 15 -8.54 -5.21 -7.45
C LYS A 15 -9.76 -4.40 -7.01
N ALA A 16 -10.56 -3.99 -7.99
CA ALA A 16 -11.91 -3.52 -7.72
C ALA A 16 -12.63 -4.59 -6.90
N GLU A 17 -13.10 -4.19 -5.72
CA GLU A 17 -14.12 -4.85 -4.90
C GLU A 17 -14.17 -6.38 -4.95
N ALA A 18 -13.52 -7.02 -3.98
CA ALA A 18 -13.97 -8.32 -3.49
C ALA A 18 -13.59 -8.49 -2.02
N ALA A 19 -14.00 -7.54 -1.19
CA ALA A 19 -14.01 -7.73 0.26
C ALA A 19 -15.25 -7.07 0.88
N GLU A 20 -16.40 -7.20 0.23
CA GLU A 20 -17.66 -7.25 0.95
C GLU A 20 -17.96 -8.72 1.22
N LYS A 21 -17.59 -9.18 2.42
CA LYS A 21 -18.27 -10.30 3.05
C LYS A 21 -18.52 -9.94 4.50
N PRO A 22 -19.81 -9.73 4.83
CA PRO A 22 -20.39 -10.46 5.95
C PRO A 22 -21.23 -11.62 5.41
N ALA A 23 -21.22 -12.70 6.18
CA ALA A 23 -21.81 -14.00 5.88
C ALA A 23 -23.36 -14.02 6.07
N PRO A 24 -24.04 -15.17 5.83
CA PRO A 24 -25.40 -15.26 5.31
C PRO A 24 -26.48 -15.02 6.37
N ALA A 25 -27.55 -14.32 6.00
CA ALA A 25 -28.80 -14.30 6.76
C ALA A 25 -29.80 -15.27 6.11
N ALA A 26 -30.02 -16.40 6.78
CA ALA A 26 -31.14 -17.29 6.51
C ALA A 26 -32.47 -16.60 6.91
N ALA A 27 -33.48 -16.83 6.08
CA ALA A 27 -34.93 -16.83 6.35
C ALA A 27 -35.53 -15.70 7.20
N SER A 28 -36.40 -14.89 6.59
CA SER A 28 -37.85 -14.77 6.91
C SER A 28 -38.48 -13.60 6.12
N ALA A 29 -39.68 -13.83 5.61
CA ALA A 29 -40.43 -12.91 4.77
C ALA A 29 -40.96 -11.65 5.51
N ALA A 30 -40.74 -10.46 4.94
CA ALA A 30 -41.63 -9.29 4.99
C ALA A 30 -41.07 -8.17 4.07
N PRO A 31 -41.89 -7.47 3.26
CA PRO A 31 -41.41 -6.36 2.43
C PRO A 31 -41.51 -5.04 3.20
N ALA A 32 -40.37 -4.46 3.60
CA ALA A 32 -40.33 -3.11 4.15
C ALA A 32 -39.14 -2.31 3.58
N GLN A 33 -39.50 -1.30 2.78
CA GLN A 33 -38.75 -0.09 2.40
C GLN A 33 -37.24 -0.22 2.14
N ALA A 34 -36.89 -0.24 0.85
CA ALA A 34 -35.56 0.06 0.37
C ALA A 34 -35.21 1.54 0.67
N ALA A 35 -34.35 1.76 1.67
CA ALA A 35 -33.62 3.01 1.80
C ALA A 35 -32.59 3.12 0.66
N PRO A 36 -32.33 4.32 0.11
CA PRO A 36 -31.35 4.48 -0.95
C PRO A 36 -29.96 4.14 -0.38
N ALA A 37 -29.34 3.11 -0.94
CA ALA A 37 -27.94 2.80 -0.69
C ALA A 37 -27.12 4.06 -1.00
N ALA A 38 -26.44 4.58 0.02
CA ALA A 38 -25.51 5.69 -0.12
C ALA A 38 -24.52 5.36 -1.25
N PRO A 39 -24.15 6.35 -2.08
CA PRO A 39 -23.25 6.10 -3.20
C PRO A 39 -21.98 5.45 -2.66
N ALA A 40 -21.67 4.26 -3.19
CA ALA A 40 -20.47 3.52 -2.86
C ALA A 40 -19.30 4.50 -2.95
N ALA A 41 -18.72 4.81 -1.78
CA ALA A 41 -17.61 5.73 -1.69
C ALA A 41 -16.53 5.18 -2.61
N ILE A 42 -16.11 6.02 -3.56
CA ILE A 42 -15.02 5.75 -4.48
C ILE A 42 -13.92 5.09 -3.65
N SER A 43 -13.60 3.84 -3.97
CA SER A 43 -12.76 2.95 -3.16
C SER A 43 -11.32 3.47 -3.11
N VAL A 44 -11.09 4.56 -2.36
CA VAL A 44 -9.76 5.05 -2.03
C VAL A 44 -9.09 3.94 -1.24
N VAL A 45 -8.02 3.38 -1.79
CA VAL A 45 -7.31 2.29 -1.14
C VAL A 45 -6.65 2.86 0.10
N ASP A 46 -7.11 2.45 1.29
CA ASP A 46 -6.53 2.90 2.54
C ASP A 46 -5.18 2.21 2.79
N VAL A 47 -4.14 2.76 2.16
CA VAL A 47 -2.79 2.20 2.17
C VAL A 47 -2.24 2.17 3.59
N VAL A 48 -2.43 3.25 4.37
CA VAL A 48 -1.94 3.31 5.74
C VAL A 48 -2.61 2.27 6.63
N GLY A 49 -3.95 2.16 6.61
CA GLY A 49 -4.64 1.16 7.42
C GLY A 49 -4.29 -0.27 7.02
N GLN A 50 -4.08 -0.55 5.73
CA GLN A 50 -3.58 -1.86 5.28
C GLN A 50 -2.17 -2.15 5.79
N LEU A 51 -1.24 -1.20 5.64
CA LEU A 51 0.13 -1.34 6.12
C LEU A 51 0.16 -1.45 7.66
N GLU A 52 -0.64 -0.69 8.40
CA GLU A 52 -0.75 -0.82 9.86
C GLU A 52 -1.32 -2.17 10.28
N ALA A 53 -2.37 -2.65 9.61
CA ALA A 53 -2.96 -3.94 9.89
C ALA A 53 -1.98 -5.09 9.59
N MET A 54 -1.22 -5.00 8.50
CA MET A 54 -0.14 -5.94 8.19
C MET A 54 0.97 -5.86 9.23
N ALA A 55 1.42 -4.65 9.59
CA ALA A 55 2.52 -4.46 10.54
C ALA A 55 2.15 -5.00 11.93
N LYS A 56 0.90 -4.86 12.33
CA LYS A 56 0.37 -5.39 13.59
C LYS A 56 0.24 -6.92 13.58
N LYS A 57 0.07 -7.52 12.41
CA LYS A 57 0.08 -8.98 12.21
C LYS A 57 1.50 -9.53 12.04
N HIS A 58 2.46 -8.69 11.69
CA HIS A 58 3.85 -9.11 11.55
C HIS A 58 4.47 -9.34 12.94
N PRO A 59 5.25 -10.42 13.13
CA PRO A 59 5.89 -10.70 14.42
C PRO A 59 7.00 -9.69 14.77
N GLU A 60 7.51 -8.96 13.77
CA GLU A 60 8.57 -7.97 13.90
C GLU A 60 8.01 -6.54 13.95
N LYS A 61 8.61 -5.68 14.78
CA LYS A 61 8.34 -4.23 14.76
C LYS A 61 9.04 -3.59 13.56
N LEU A 62 8.36 -3.61 12.41
CA LEU A 62 8.81 -3.02 11.15
C LEU A 62 8.43 -1.54 11.07
N ASN A 63 9.41 -0.66 10.85
CA ASN A 63 9.20 0.79 10.75
C ASN A 63 8.97 1.23 9.30
N TRP A 64 7.92 0.68 8.67
CA TRP A 64 7.59 0.94 7.27
C TRP A 64 7.33 2.42 6.94
N LYS A 65 7.01 3.25 7.95
CA LYS A 65 6.77 4.71 7.86
C LYS A 65 8.03 5.54 7.60
N VAL A 66 9.22 4.97 7.81
CA VAL A 66 10.51 5.66 7.62
C VAL A 66 11.50 4.83 6.82
N SER A 67 11.33 3.50 6.84
CA SER A 67 12.21 2.54 6.19
C SER A 67 11.50 1.86 5.04
N ILE A 68 11.93 2.15 3.81
CA ILE A 68 11.51 1.40 2.62
C ILE A 68 11.81 -0.11 2.75
N VAL A 69 12.88 -0.46 3.48
CA VAL A 69 13.27 -1.86 3.74
C VAL A 69 12.19 -2.59 4.52
N ASP A 70 11.69 -1.95 5.57
CA ASP A 70 10.66 -2.52 6.44
C ASP A 70 9.32 -2.59 5.73
N LEU A 71 9.00 -1.59 4.88
CA LEU A 71 7.85 -1.64 3.98
C LEU A 71 7.92 -2.86 3.05
N MET A 72 9.06 -3.10 2.42
CA MET A 72 9.25 -4.24 1.52
C MET A 72 9.12 -5.57 2.27
N LYS A 73 9.76 -5.71 3.43
CA LYS A 73 9.63 -6.89 4.29
C LYS A 73 8.18 -7.15 4.67
N LEU A 74 7.46 -6.09 5.03
CA LEU A 74 6.07 -6.19 5.45
C LEU A 74 5.15 -6.75 4.36
N LEU A 75 5.44 -6.39 3.10
CA LEU A 75 4.72 -6.88 1.92
C LEU A 75 5.22 -8.26 1.46
N GLY A 76 6.22 -8.83 2.13
CA GLY A 76 6.88 -10.09 1.77
C GLY A 76 7.73 -9.98 0.51
N LEU A 77 8.30 -8.80 0.25
CA LEU A 77 9.18 -8.52 -0.89
C LEU A 77 10.66 -8.60 -0.49
N ASP A 78 11.51 -8.92 -1.46
CA ASP A 78 12.95 -8.95 -1.24
C ASP A 78 13.47 -7.54 -0.90
N SER A 79 14.03 -7.38 0.30
CA SER A 79 14.44 -6.07 0.83
C SER A 79 15.94 -5.81 0.65
N SER A 80 16.59 -6.61 -0.21
CA SER A 80 18.02 -6.57 -0.47
C SER A 80 18.41 -5.31 -1.24
N LEU A 81 19.71 -5.00 -1.25
CA LEU A 81 20.24 -3.86 -2.00
C LEU A 81 19.95 -3.96 -3.51
N ALA A 82 19.91 -5.17 -4.08
CA ALA A 82 19.54 -5.39 -5.48
C ALA A 82 18.12 -4.91 -5.75
N ALA A 83 17.14 -5.39 -4.96
CA ALA A 83 15.75 -4.99 -5.08
C ALA A 83 15.56 -3.48 -4.85
N ARG A 84 16.26 -2.89 -3.88
CA ARG A 84 16.22 -1.44 -3.67
C ARG A 84 16.77 -0.64 -4.86
N LYS A 85 17.84 -1.10 -5.49
CA LYS A 85 18.41 -0.48 -6.70
C LYS A 85 17.48 -0.62 -7.90
N GLU A 86 16.85 -1.78 -8.04
CA GLU A 86 15.87 -2.03 -9.10
C GLU A 86 14.66 -1.11 -8.94
N LEU A 87 14.08 -1.03 -7.73
CA LEU A 87 13.02 -0.08 -7.40
C LEU A 87 13.45 1.37 -7.63
N ALA A 88 14.67 1.73 -7.26
CA ALA A 88 15.21 3.07 -7.48
C ALA A 88 15.32 3.37 -8.97
N THR A 89 15.77 2.42 -9.77
CA THR A 89 15.89 2.56 -11.22
C THR A 89 14.51 2.69 -11.87
N GLU A 90 13.56 1.87 -11.43
CA GLU A 90 12.17 1.89 -11.89
C GLU A 90 11.47 3.22 -11.59
N LEU A 91 11.73 3.79 -10.42
CA LEU A 91 11.18 5.09 -10.01
C LEU A 91 11.95 6.29 -10.56
N GLY A 92 13.06 6.09 -11.27
CA GLY A 92 13.88 7.17 -11.82
C GLY A 92 14.71 7.92 -10.77
N CYS A 93 15.25 7.21 -9.78
CA CYS A 93 16.08 7.77 -8.72
C CYS A 93 17.29 8.52 -9.31
N PRO A 94 17.51 9.78 -8.89
CA PRO A 94 18.61 10.57 -9.39
C PRO A 94 19.95 9.99 -8.96
N ALA A 95 20.93 10.01 -9.87
CA ALA A 95 22.30 9.55 -9.60
C ALA A 95 22.94 10.27 -8.39
N ALA A 96 22.56 11.53 -8.15
CA ALA A 96 22.97 12.30 -6.97
C ALA A 96 22.60 11.65 -5.63
N LYS A 97 21.51 10.86 -5.60
CA LYS A 97 21.06 10.14 -4.40
C LYS A 97 21.45 8.67 -4.39
N MET A 98 21.75 8.07 -5.54
CA MET A 98 22.31 6.72 -5.65
C MET A 98 23.68 6.56 -4.97
N GLY A 99 24.44 7.66 -4.81
CA GLY A 99 25.75 7.63 -4.15
C GLY A 99 25.70 7.45 -2.63
N ASP A 100 24.57 7.77 -1.99
CA ASP A 100 24.42 7.69 -0.54
C ASP A 100 23.21 6.81 -0.17
N SER A 101 23.48 5.69 0.48
CA SER A 101 22.47 4.67 0.77
C SER A 101 21.35 5.19 1.70
N ALA A 102 21.66 6.13 2.59
CA ALA A 102 20.67 6.73 3.49
C ALA A 102 19.75 7.69 2.72
N GLN A 103 20.32 8.59 1.91
CA GLN A 103 19.56 9.48 1.05
C GLN A 103 18.74 8.73 0.02
N MET A 104 19.29 7.66 -0.57
CA MET A 104 18.58 6.76 -1.49
C MET A 104 17.38 6.13 -0.79
N ASN A 105 17.55 5.60 0.42
CA ASN A 105 16.45 4.98 1.18
C ASN A 105 15.34 5.98 1.51
N MET A 106 15.70 7.18 1.98
CA MET A 106 14.73 8.22 2.31
C MET A 106 13.98 8.71 1.07
N TRP A 107 14.70 8.90 -0.04
CA TRP A 107 14.09 9.29 -1.31
C TRP A 107 13.17 8.20 -1.84
N LEU A 108 13.62 6.95 -1.86
CA LEU A 108 12.82 5.80 -2.28
C LEU A 108 11.53 5.70 -1.49
N HIS A 109 11.62 5.79 -0.16
CA HIS A 109 10.45 5.74 0.71
C HIS A 109 9.43 6.83 0.33
N LYS A 110 9.86 8.09 0.25
CA LYS A 110 9.00 9.21 -0.15
C LYS A 110 8.41 9.03 -1.55
N THR A 111 9.22 8.67 -2.53
CA THR A 111 8.78 8.49 -3.92
C THR A 111 7.76 7.35 -4.04
N VAL A 112 7.97 6.23 -3.34
CA VAL A 112 7.02 5.11 -3.31
C VAL A 112 5.68 5.55 -2.75
N LEU A 113 5.69 6.26 -1.61
CA LEU A 113 4.46 6.78 -0.99
C LEU A 113 3.77 7.83 -1.89
N GLN A 114 4.52 8.74 -2.49
CA GLN A 114 3.95 9.70 -3.45
C GLN A 114 3.30 8.98 -4.63
N LYS A 115 3.96 7.95 -5.19
CA LYS A 115 3.39 7.18 -6.30
C LYS A 115 2.16 6.38 -5.87
N LEU A 116 2.15 5.83 -4.66
CA LEU A 116 0.96 5.17 -4.10
C LEU A 116 -0.21 6.15 -3.96
N ALA A 117 0.04 7.36 -3.50
CA ALA A 117 -0.97 8.42 -3.41
C ALA A 117 -1.49 8.81 -4.80
N ASP A 118 -0.58 8.99 -5.77
CA ASP A 118 -0.90 9.30 -7.17
C ASP A 118 -1.75 8.21 -7.85
N ASN A 119 -1.60 6.94 -7.42
CA ASN A 119 -2.40 5.81 -7.91
C ASN A 119 -3.76 5.64 -7.17
N GLY A 120 -4.17 6.61 -6.34
CA GLY A 120 -5.45 6.60 -5.62
C GLY A 120 -5.37 6.05 -4.19
N GLY A 121 -4.17 6.03 -3.60
CA GLY A 121 -3.94 5.60 -2.23
C GLY A 121 -4.19 6.70 -1.21
N ASN A 122 -4.82 6.37 -0.08
CA ASN A 122 -4.92 7.28 1.06
C ASN A 122 -3.60 7.27 1.85
N ILE A 123 -2.80 8.34 1.72
CA ILE A 123 -1.55 8.51 2.45
C ILE A 123 -1.55 9.90 3.11
N PRO A 124 -1.34 9.99 4.43
CA PRO A 124 -1.30 11.25 5.15
C PRO A 124 -0.05 12.06 4.77
N ALA A 125 -0.20 13.38 4.73
CA ALA A 125 0.85 14.31 4.33
C ALA A 125 2.10 14.25 5.22
N GLU A 126 1.99 13.74 6.46
CA GLU A 126 3.12 13.53 7.36
C GLU A 126 4.12 12.47 6.84
N LEU A 127 3.68 11.56 5.98
CA LEU A 127 4.50 10.50 5.39
C LEU A 127 5.06 10.87 4.00
N LEU A 128 4.58 11.96 3.39
CA LEU A 128 5.00 12.45 2.07
C LEU A 128 6.27 13.32 2.13
#